data_AF-A0A5E7TTI3-F1
#
_entry.id   AF-A0A5E7TTI3-F1
#
_cell.length_a   1.000
_cell.length_b   1.000
_cell.length_c   1.000
_cell.angle_alpha   90.00
_cell.angle_beta   90.00
_cell.angle_gamma   90.00
#
_symmetry.space_group_name_H-M   'P 1'
#
loop_
_entity.id
_entity.type
_entity.pdbx_description
1 polymer ?
#
loop_
_entity_poly.entity_id
_entity_poly.type
_entity_poly.pdbx_seq_one_letter_code
_entity_poly.pdbx_strand_id
1 'polypeptide(L)'
;MDSSDLAPIASDNGVSGTQKAGRVEDIGESATPPLTGQYMERAMIGLAAARPNKFGGELGAPMFTAMVNHLSHEKEQAKSSASAIQIKFEAVTEELNALKIQKVQLDERLESLRSTSKIKQTCAFLSPILFSVAIDLYKGNLNFSVVIAIAATALLAVNFFGFRGKSE
;
A
#
# COMPACT_ATOMS: atom_id res chain seq x y z
N MET A 1 52.37 -5.22 -16.10
CA MET A 1 51.04 -5.69 -15.64
C MET A 1 50.80 -5.09 -14.27
N ASP A 2 50.82 -3.77 -14.11
CA ASP A 2 49.96 -2.72 -14.69
C ASP A 2 48.53 -2.73 -14.16
N SER A 3 48.14 -1.49 -13.79
CA SER A 3 46.82 -0.93 -13.51
C SER A 3 46.26 -1.18 -12.09
N SER A 4 46.57 -0.34 -11.10
CA SER A 4 46.19 1.09 -10.89
C SER A 4 44.94 1.23 -10.03
N ASP A 5 45.11 1.96 -8.91
CA ASP A 5 44.21 2.97 -8.38
C ASP A 5 42.76 2.94 -8.90
N LEU A 6 41.88 2.34 -8.12
CA LEU A 6 40.49 2.77 -8.08
C LEU A 6 40.28 3.44 -6.73
N ALA A 7 40.58 4.75 -6.69
CA ALA A 7 39.99 5.61 -5.69
C ALA A 7 38.47 5.42 -5.73
N PRO A 8 37.80 5.32 -4.57
CA PRO A 8 36.35 5.15 -4.52
C PRO A 8 35.68 6.28 -5.31
N ILE A 9 34.72 5.89 -6.15
CA ILE A 9 33.96 6.79 -7.02
C ILE A 9 33.28 7.83 -6.13
N ALA A 10 33.26 9.11 -6.54
CA ALA A 10 32.68 10.25 -5.79
C ALA A 10 31.15 10.18 -5.52
N SER A 11 30.54 9.00 -5.65
CA SER A 11 29.21 8.69 -5.11
C SER A 11 29.28 7.95 -3.77
N ASP A 12 30.45 7.44 -3.38
CA ASP A 12 30.72 6.81 -2.08
C ASP A 12 31.06 7.88 -1.04
N ASN A 13 30.22 8.91 -1.02
CA ASN A 13 30.18 9.87 0.05
C ASN A 13 29.55 9.07 1.19
N GLY A 14 30.34 8.65 2.18
CA GLY A 14 29.90 7.95 3.40
C GLY A 14 28.94 8.75 4.28
N VAL A 15 28.04 9.52 3.65
CA VAL A 15 27.02 10.43 4.17
C VAL A 15 25.71 10.16 3.41
N SER A 16 25.41 8.91 3.08
CA SER A 16 24.01 8.47 2.98
C SER A 16 23.66 7.84 4.31
N GLY A 17 23.38 8.68 5.30
CA GLY A 17 22.80 8.28 6.58
C GLY A 17 21.35 7.82 6.40
N THR A 18 21.10 6.80 5.58
CA THR A 18 19.90 5.99 5.71
C THR A 18 20.15 5.10 6.92
N GLN A 19 19.80 5.60 8.10
CA GLN A 19 19.64 4.75 9.26
C GLN A 19 18.57 3.71 8.90
N LYS A 20 19.00 2.55 8.41
CA LYS A 20 18.16 1.38 8.40
C LYS A 20 17.88 1.07 9.86
N ALA A 21 16.60 1.03 10.23
CA ALA A 21 16.21 0.51 11.53
C ALA A 21 16.91 -0.85 11.69
N GLY A 22 17.78 -0.97 12.70
CA GLY A 22 18.49 -2.21 12.98
C GLY A 22 17.49 -3.34 13.07
N ARG A 23 17.84 -4.51 12.53
CA ARG A 23 16.96 -5.67 12.69
C ARG A 23 16.93 -6.01 14.18
N VAL A 24 15.79 -6.47 14.67
CA VAL A 24 15.66 -6.87 16.09
C VAL A 24 16.69 -7.96 16.44
N GLU A 25 17.14 -8.71 15.43
CA GLU A 25 18.22 -9.71 15.53
C GLU A 25 19.63 -9.12 15.79
N ASP A 26 19.88 -7.84 15.47
CA ASP A 26 21.18 -7.18 15.68
C ASP A 26 21.38 -6.70 17.12
N ILE A 27 20.29 -6.68 17.91
CA ILE A 27 20.34 -6.48 19.36
C ILE A 27 20.65 -7.85 19.94
N GLY A 28 21.92 -8.11 20.27
CA GLY A 28 22.31 -9.39 20.87
C GLY A 28 21.38 -9.81 22.02
N GLU A 29 21.19 -11.11 22.23
CA GLU A 29 20.26 -11.72 23.21
C GLU A 29 20.47 -11.29 24.70
N SER A 30 21.39 -10.36 24.96
CA SER A 30 21.66 -9.76 26.26
C SER A 30 21.10 -8.34 26.35
N ALA A 31 19.78 -8.21 26.31
CA ALA A 31 19.08 -7.08 26.92
C ALA A 31 17.59 -7.40 27.06
N THR A 32 17.24 -8.49 27.74
CA THR A 32 16.02 -8.43 28.54
C THR A 32 16.26 -7.31 29.55
N PRO A 33 15.50 -6.20 29.52
CA PRO A 33 15.59 -5.22 30.59
C PRO A 33 15.37 -6.00 31.88
N PRO A 34 16.24 -5.86 32.90
CA PRO A 34 16.25 -6.76 34.06
C PRO A 34 14.93 -6.80 34.85
N LEU A 35 13.96 -5.97 34.44
CA LEU A 35 12.67 -5.74 35.06
C LEU A 35 11.53 -5.60 34.02
N THR A 36 11.55 -6.34 32.91
CA THR A 36 10.38 -6.44 32.02
C THR A 36 9.25 -7.25 32.65
N GLY A 37 8.07 -6.65 32.81
CA GLY A 37 6.85 -7.30 33.33
C GLY A 37 6.43 -6.80 34.72
N GLN A 38 5.60 -7.57 35.43
CA GLN A 38 5.11 -7.26 36.79
C GLN A 38 6.20 -7.40 37.89
N TYR A 39 7.43 -7.77 37.52
CA TYR A 39 8.52 -8.03 38.46
C TYR A 39 8.98 -6.78 39.21
N MET A 40 8.99 -5.61 38.54
CA MET A 40 9.30 -4.33 39.19
C MET A 40 8.25 -3.97 40.24
N GLU A 41 6.97 -4.08 39.88
CA GLU A 41 5.84 -3.76 40.76
C GLU A 41 5.85 -4.68 41.99
N ARG A 42 6.03 -5.99 41.77
CA ARG A 42 6.12 -6.99 42.85
C ARG A 42 7.35 -6.80 43.73
N ALA A 43 8.49 -6.42 43.16
CA ALA A 43 9.70 -6.11 43.92
C ALA A 43 9.54 -4.84 44.77
N MET A 44 8.89 -3.80 44.24
CA MET A 44 8.63 -2.56 44.98
C MET A 44 7.65 -2.77 46.13
N ILE A 45 6.59 -3.56 45.92
CA ILE A 45 5.63 -3.93 46.98
C ILE A 45 6.32 -4.79 48.05
N GLY A 46 7.13 -5.77 47.64
CA GLY A 46 7.91 -6.60 48.56
C GLY A 46 8.93 -5.81 49.37
N LEU A 47 9.58 -4.81 48.76
CA LEU A 47 10.54 -3.94 49.44
C LEU A 47 9.86 -3.01 50.45
N ALA A 48 8.69 -2.47 50.12
CA ALA A 48 7.88 -1.68 51.03
C ALA A 48 7.37 -2.51 52.23
N ALA A 49 6.97 -3.76 52.00
CA ALA A 49 6.56 -4.69 53.05
C ALA A 49 7.73 -5.14 53.95
N ALA A 50 8.92 -5.35 53.38
CA ALA A 50 10.10 -5.79 54.12
C ALA A 50 10.79 -4.67 54.92
N ARG A 51 10.61 -3.40 54.55
CA ARG A 51 11.24 -2.24 55.21
C ARG A 51 10.26 -1.07 55.40
N PRO A 52 9.17 -1.24 56.15
CA PRO A 52 8.13 -0.20 56.30
C PRO A 52 8.69 1.10 56.90
N ASN A 53 9.65 1.01 57.83
CA ASN A 53 10.31 2.18 58.44
C ASN A 53 11.07 3.08 57.45
N LYS A 54 11.42 2.57 56.26
CA LYS A 54 12.08 3.36 55.20
C LYS A 54 11.08 3.98 54.22
N PHE A 55 9.82 3.58 54.27
CA PHE A 55 8.73 4.05 53.42
C PHE A 55 7.62 4.74 54.24
N GLY A 56 7.97 5.40 55.34
CA GLY A 56 7.01 6.17 56.16
C GLY A 56 6.24 5.37 57.21
N GLY A 57 6.74 4.18 57.59
CA GLY A 57 6.16 3.36 58.66
C GLY A 57 4.88 2.64 58.26
N GLU A 58 4.05 2.29 59.25
CA GLU A 58 2.80 1.54 59.05
C GLU A 58 1.77 2.26 58.16
N LEU A 59 1.83 3.60 58.07
CA LEU A 59 0.92 4.41 57.25
C LEU A 59 1.45 4.68 55.84
N GLY A 60 2.76 4.85 55.66
CA GLY A 60 3.35 5.19 54.35
C GLY A 60 3.56 4.00 53.43
N ALA A 61 3.94 2.83 53.96
CA ALA A 61 4.13 1.60 53.18
C ALA A 61 2.87 1.13 52.43
N PRO A 62 1.65 1.15 53.02
CA PRO A 62 0.43 0.80 52.29
C PRO A 62 0.06 1.84 51.24
N MET A 63 0.30 3.14 51.48
CA MET A 63 0.09 4.18 50.46
C MET A 63 1.02 4.00 49.26
N PHE A 64 2.30 3.68 49.50
CA PHE A 64 3.25 3.38 48.43
C PHE A 64 2.83 2.14 47.63
N THR A 65 2.40 1.09 48.31
CA THR A 65 1.86 -0.12 47.68
C THR A 65 0.61 0.20 46.83
N ALA A 66 -0.31 1.03 47.34
CA ALA A 66 -1.49 1.46 46.60
C ALA A 66 -1.12 2.27 45.35
N MET A 67 -0.12 3.16 45.44
CA MET A 67 0.38 3.93 44.30
C MET A 67 1.01 3.03 43.22
N VAL A 68 1.83 2.05 43.61
CA VAL A 68 2.43 1.09 42.67
C VAL A 68 1.35 0.25 41.99
N ASN A 69 0.34 -0.21 42.73
CA ASN A 69 -0.80 -0.93 42.14
C ASN A 69 -1.61 -0.05 41.19
N HIS A 70 -1.83 1.21 41.54
CA HIS A 70 -2.55 2.16 40.68
C HIS A 70 -1.80 2.40 39.36
N LEU A 71 -0.49 2.66 39.42
CA LEU A 71 0.34 2.85 38.23
C LEU A 71 0.42 1.59 37.36
N SER A 72 0.46 0.41 37.98
CA SER A 72 0.38 -0.88 37.27
C SER A 72 -0.94 -0.98 36.49
N HIS A 73 -2.05 -0.61 37.13
CA HIS A 73 -3.36 -0.64 36.49
C HIS A 73 -3.47 0.36 35.34
N GLU A 74 -3.01 1.59 35.52
CA GLU A 74 -2.99 2.61 34.46
C GLU A 74 -2.12 2.19 33.28
N LYS A 75 -0.97 1.55 33.54
CA LYS A 75 -0.10 1.01 32.50
C LYS A 75 -0.79 -0.09 31.70
N GLU A 76 -1.51 -1.00 32.34
CA GLU A 76 -2.25 -2.05 31.64
C GLU A 76 -3.42 -1.47 30.84
N GLN A 77 -4.08 -0.43 31.35
CA GLN A 77 -5.12 0.31 30.62
C GLN A 77 -4.55 1.07 29.41
N ALA A 78 -3.38 1.70 29.56
CA ALA A 78 -2.67 2.36 28.47
C ALA A 78 -2.22 1.35 27.40
N LYS A 79 -1.73 0.19 27.82
CA LYS A 79 -1.31 -0.88 26.90
C LYS A 79 -2.50 -1.48 26.14
N SER A 80 -3.61 -1.73 26.81
CA SER A 80 -4.82 -2.25 26.16
C SER A 80 -5.43 -1.23 25.18
N SER A 81 -5.47 0.05 25.54
CA SER A 81 -5.90 1.11 24.63
C SER A 81 -4.95 1.30 23.44
N ALA A 82 -3.63 1.24 23.64
CA ALA A 82 -2.66 1.27 22.57
C ALA A 82 -2.83 0.09 21.60
N SER A 83 -3.02 -1.12 22.12
CA SER A 83 -3.32 -2.32 21.31
C SER A 83 -4.62 -2.16 20.52
N ALA A 84 -5.69 -1.67 21.16
CA ALA A 84 -6.96 -1.43 20.49
C ALA A 84 -6.86 -0.37 19.36
N ILE A 85 -6.06 0.68 19.56
CA ILE A 85 -5.78 1.69 18.54
C ILE A 85 -4.97 1.08 17.39
N GLN A 86 -3.97 0.25 17.70
CA GLN A 86 -3.17 -0.42 16.69
C GLN A 86 -4.03 -1.33 15.80
N ILE A 87 -4.91 -2.14 16.39
CA ILE A 87 -5.84 -3.01 15.64
C ILE A 87 -6.73 -2.18 14.71
N LYS A 88 -7.26 -1.04 15.20
CA LYS A 88 -8.06 -0.13 14.35
C LYS A 88 -7.24 0.48 13.22
N PHE A 89 -5.98 0.84 13.50
CA PHE A 89 -5.09 1.39 12.49
C PHE A 89 -4.78 0.37 11.40
N GLU A 90 -4.52 -0.89 11.77
CA GLU A 90 -4.31 -1.99 10.84
C GLU A 90 -5.56 -2.24 9.98
N ALA A 91 -6.75 -2.29 10.60
CA ALA A 91 -8.01 -2.45 9.89
C ALA A 91 -8.28 -1.31 8.88
N VAL A 92 -8.11 -0.06 9.29
CA VAL A 92 -8.29 1.10 8.39
C VAL A 92 -7.26 1.09 7.26
N THR A 93 -6.03 0.66 7.54
CA THR A 93 -4.98 0.55 6.51
C THR A 93 -5.32 -0.54 5.48
N GLU A 94 -5.87 -1.67 5.93
CA GLU A 94 -6.35 -2.73 5.06
C GLU A 94 -7.51 -2.26 4.17
N GLU A 95 -8.51 -1.59 4.75
CA GLU A 95 -9.63 -1.00 4.01
C GLU A 95 -9.15 0.01 2.95
N LEU A 96 -8.19 0.87 3.32
CA LEU A 96 -7.62 1.87 2.41
C LEU A 96 -6.90 1.19 1.25
N ASN A 97 -6.15 0.11 1.51
CA ASN A 97 -5.50 -0.66 0.46
C ASN A 97 -6.51 -1.36 -0.47
N ALA A 98 -7.57 -1.95 0.10
CA ALA A 98 -8.64 -2.57 -0.69
C ALA A 98 -9.33 -1.54 -1.61
N LEU A 99 -9.65 -0.35 -1.09
CA LEU A 99 -10.26 0.73 -1.85
C LEU A 99 -9.32 1.26 -2.95
N LYS A 100 -8.01 1.36 -2.69
CA LYS A 100 -7.02 1.74 -3.72
C LYS A 100 -6.99 0.73 -4.87
N ILE A 101 -7.01 -0.57 -4.58
CA ILE A 101 -7.03 -1.61 -5.61
C ILE A 101 -8.31 -1.51 -6.45
N GLN A 102 -9.47 -1.36 -5.80
CA GLN A 102 -10.74 -1.18 -6.51
C GLN A 102 -10.73 0.07 -7.39
N LYS A 103 -10.17 1.18 -6.90
CA LYS A 103 -10.04 2.41 -7.68
C LYS A 103 -9.20 2.18 -8.94
N VAL A 104 -8.04 1.53 -8.82
CA VAL A 104 -7.18 1.23 -9.97
C VAL A 104 -7.92 0.37 -11.00
N GLN A 105 -8.62 -0.68 -10.56
CA GLN A 105 -9.41 -1.52 -11.46
C GLN A 105 -10.53 -0.76 -12.16
N LEU A 106 -11.20 0.16 -11.46
CA LEU A 106 -12.24 1.03 -12.03
C LEU A 106 -11.66 2.03 -13.02
N ASP A 107 -10.51 2.62 -12.73
CA ASP A 107 -9.82 3.55 -13.63
C ASP A 107 -9.37 2.84 -14.91
N GLU A 108 -8.83 1.63 -14.83
CA GLU A 108 -8.49 0.80 -16.01
C GLU A 108 -9.73 0.45 -16.84
N ARG A 109 -10.85 0.10 -16.19
CA ARG A 109 -12.13 -0.14 -16.86
C ARG A 109 -12.67 1.12 -17.54
N LEU A 110 -12.57 2.29 -16.90
CA LEU A 110 -12.98 3.55 -17.50
C LEU A 110 -12.08 3.94 -18.68
N GLU A 111 -10.78 3.73 -18.58
CA GLU A 111 -9.85 4.02 -19.66
C GLU A 111 -10.10 3.11 -20.87
N SER A 112 -10.30 1.81 -20.66
CA SER A 112 -10.65 0.86 -21.72
C SER A 112 -12.02 1.16 -22.35
N LEU A 113 -13.02 1.59 -21.56
CA LEU A 113 -14.30 2.04 -22.09
C LEU A 113 -14.16 3.33 -22.90
N ARG A 114 -13.35 4.29 -22.42
CA ARG A 114 -13.10 5.55 -23.14
C ARG A 114 -12.37 5.32 -24.46
N SER A 115 -11.34 4.47 -24.48
CA SER A 115 -10.61 4.14 -25.72
C SER A 115 -11.51 3.42 -26.71
N THR A 116 -12.30 2.45 -26.25
CA THR A 116 -13.28 1.74 -27.08
C THR A 116 -14.36 2.68 -27.62
N SER A 117 -14.85 3.61 -26.81
CA SER A 117 -15.83 4.62 -27.22
C SER A 117 -15.29 5.54 -28.31
N LYS A 118 -14.04 6.02 -28.17
CA LYS A 118 -13.37 6.83 -29.21
C LYS A 118 -13.25 6.05 -30.52
N ILE A 119 -12.80 4.79 -30.47
CA ILE A 119 -12.68 3.94 -31.67
C ILE A 119 -14.05 3.78 -32.35
N LYS A 120 -15.10 3.46 -31.59
CA LYS A 120 -16.46 3.33 -32.13
C LYS A 120 -16.96 4.61 -32.78
N GLN A 121 -16.74 5.78 -32.16
CA GLN A 121 -17.12 7.07 -32.73
C GLN A 121 -16.38 7.36 -34.04
N THR A 122 -15.06 7.13 -34.10
CA THR A 122 -14.27 7.32 -35.32
C THR A 122 -14.72 6.36 -36.42
N CYS A 123 -14.94 5.08 -36.10
CA CYS A 123 -15.41 4.08 -37.06
C CYS A 123 -16.82 4.40 -37.58
N ALA A 124 -17.73 4.86 -36.71
CA ALA A 124 -19.09 5.25 -37.09
C ALA A 124 -19.10 6.45 -38.04
N PHE A 125 -18.18 7.40 -37.85
CA PHE A 125 -18.08 8.58 -38.72
C PHE A 125 -17.40 8.27 -40.06
N LEU A 126 -16.34 7.45 -40.06
CA LEU A 126 -15.53 7.21 -41.25
C LEU A 126 -16.13 6.17 -42.20
N SER A 127 -16.88 5.18 -41.67
CA SER A 127 -17.44 4.09 -42.48
C SER A 127 -18.42 4.56 -43.57
N PRO A 128 -19.41 5.45 -43.30
CA PRO A 128 -20.31 5.96 -44.33
C PRO A 128 -19.60 6.77 -45.43
N ILE A 129 -18.56 7.53 -45.06
CA ILE A 129 -17.76 8.32 -46.00
C ILE A 129 -17.05 7.40 -46.99
N LEU A 130 -16.38 6.35 -46.48
CA LEU A 130 -15.70 5.37 -47.32
C LEU A 130 -16.68 4.58 -48.18
N PHE A 131 -17.87 4.26 -47.66
CA PHE A 131 -18.91 3.58 -48.42
C PHE A 131 -19.41 4.44 -49.60
N SER A 132 -19.58 5.75 -49.39
CA SER A 132 -19.92 6.69 -50.46
C SER A 132 -18.84 6.74 -51.54
N VAL A 133 -17.56 6.83 -51.14
CA VAL A 133 -16.42 6.83 -52.09
C VAL A 133 -16.35 5.53 -52.88
N ALA A 134 -16.64 4.38 -52.24
CA ALA A 134 -16.67 3.09 -52.93
C ALA A 134 -17.75 3.05 -54.02
N ILE A 135 -18.94 3.61 -53.75
CA ILE A 135 -20.05 3.70 -54.72
C ILE A 135 -19.65 4.59 -55.91
N ASP A 136 -19.01 5.73 -55.67
CA ASP A 136 -18.57 6.63 -56.73
C ASP A 136 -17.48 5.99 -57.62
N LEU A 137 -16.54 5.25 -57.03
CA LEU A 137 -15.49 4.55 -57.78
C LEU A 137 -15.97 3.30 -58.53
N TYR A 138 -17.16 2.78 -58.23
CA TYR A 138 -17.68 1.54 -58.80
C TYR A 138 -17.72 1.56 -60.33
N LYS A 139 -18.02 2.71 -60.93
CA LYS A 139 -18.11 2.87 -62.38
C LYS A 139 -16.75 3.01 -63.09
N GLY A 140 -15.72 3.46 -62.38
CA GLY A 140 -14.41 3.77 -62.97
C GLY A 140 -13.36 2.69 -62.76
N ASN A 141 -13.35 2.06 -61.58
CA ASN A 141 -12.35 1.05 -61.25
C ASN A 141 -12.91 0.05 -60.22
N LEU A 142 -13.50 -1.02 -60.74
CA LEU A 142 -14.24 -2.03 -59.98
C LEU A 142 -13.37 -2.70 -58.90
N ASN A 143 -12.10 -2.98 -59.21
CA ASN A 143 -11.16 -3.59 -58.25
C ASN A 143 -10.91 -2.68 -57.04
N PHE A 144 -10.72 -1.38 -57.27
CA PHE A 144 -10.52 -0.41 -56.18
C PHE A 144 -11.79 -0.18 -55.36
N SER A 145 -12.95 -0.12 -56.03
CA SER A 145 -14.26 0.03 -55.37
C SER A 145 -14.54 -1.12 -54.39
N VAL A 146 -14.30 -2.37 -54.80
CA VAL A 146 -14.50 -3.55 -53.93
C VAL A 146 -13.60 -3.52 -52.70
N VAL A 147 -12.32 -3.15 -52.86
CA VAL A 147 -11.38 -3.05 -51.72
C VAL A 147 -11.85 -2.01 -50.70
N ILE A 148 -12.29 -0.84 -51.16
CA ILE A 148 -12.80 0.23 -50.29
C ILE A 148 -14.12 -0.18 -49.64
N ALA A 149 -15.02 -0.86 -50.36
CA ALA A 149 -16.27 -1.36 -49.81
C ALA A 149 -16.03 -2.39 -48.70
N ILE A 150 -15.09 -3.33 -48.89
CA ILE A 150 -14.71 -4.30 -47.86
C ILE A 150 -14.15 -3.58 -46.63
N ALA A 151 -13.27 -2.60 -46.81
CA ALA A 151 -12.71 -1.81 -45.71
C ALA A 151 -13.80 -1.03 -44.95
N ALA A 152 -14.72 -0.39 -45.66
CA ALA A 152 -15.85 0.34 -45.06
C ALA A 152 -16.76 -0.59 -44.25
N THR A 153 -17.04 -1.79 -44.77
CA THR A 153 -17.86 -2.81 -44.12
C THR A 153 -17.16 -3.38 -42.89
N ALA A 154 -15.85 -3.61 -42.96
CA ALA A 154 -15.03 -4.05 -41.82
C ALA A 154 -15.02 -2.99 -40.69
N LEU A 155 -14.88 -1.70 -41.03
CA LEU A 155 -15.00 -0.60 -40.08
C LEU A 155 -16.39 -0.54 -39.41
N LEU A 156 -17.45 -0.83 -40.16
CA LEU A 156 -18.81 -0.93 -39.64
C LEU A 156 -18.96 -2.15 -38.71
N ALA A 157 -18.35 -3.27 -39.08
CA ALA A 157 -18.34 -4.49 -38.27
C ALA A 157 -17.63 -4.28 -36.93
N VAL A 158 -16.56 -3.48 -36.87
CA VAL A 158 -15.91 -3.10 -35.59
C VAL A 158 -16.85 -2.31 -34.68
N ASN A 159 -17.82 -1.58 -35.22
CA ASN A 159 -18.82 -0.88 -34.42
C ASN A 159 -19.87 -1.84 -33.82
N PHE A 160 -20.36 -2.80 -34.63
CA PHE A 160 -21.40 -3.76 -34.23
C PHE A 160 -20.90 -4.95 -33.41
N PHE A 161 -19.77 -5.54 -33.81
CA PHE A 161 -19.15 -6.70 -33.15
C PHE A 161 -18.08 -6.32 -32.15
N GLY A 162 -18.00 -5.02 -31.80
CA GLY A 162 -16.86 -4.38 -31.15
C GLY A 162 -16.12 -5.27 -30.17
N PHE A 163 -14.79 -5.29 -30.32
CA PHE A 163 -13.82 -6.09 -29.56
C PHE A 163 -14.38 -6.48 -28.19
N ARG A 164 -15.00 -7.65 -28.14
CA ARG A 164 -15.35 -8.31 -26.90
C ARG A 164 -14.01 -8.80 -26.37
N GLY A 165 -13.26 -7.89 -25.75
CA GLY A 165 -12.03 -8.23 -25.06
C GLY A 165 -12.33 -9.44 -24.19
N LYS A 166 -11.48 -10.47 -24.28
CA LYS A 166 -11.56 -11.66 -23.43
C LYS A 166 -11.84 -11.18 -22.00
N SER A 167 -13.06 -11.42 -21.54
CA SER A 167 -13.41 -11.34 -20.13
C SER A 167 -12.77 -12.57 -19.50
N GLU A 168 -11.56 -12.40 -18.96
CA GLU A 168 -11.13 -13.18 -17.80
C GLU A 168 -11.80 -12.60 -16.55
#